data_AF-A0A1J6JGJ3-F1
#
_entry.id   AF-A0A1J6JGJ3-F1
#
_cell.length_a   1.000
_cell.length_b   1.000
_cell.length_c   1.000
_cell.angle_alpha   90.00
_cell.angle_beta   90.00
_cell.angle_gamma   90.00
#
_symmetry.space_group_name_H-M   'P 1'
#
loop_
_entity.id
_entity.type
_entity.pdbx_description
1 polymer ?
#
loop_
_entity_poly.entity_id
_entity_poly.type
_entity_poly.pdbx_seq_one_letter_code
_entity_poly.pdbx_strand_id
1 'polypeptide(L)' 'MLFVNVQVVVADPFNNPIIKGLYNEWLEQPGSEKAKRYLHTEYHPVVKSITSQLQNW' A
#
# COMPACT_ATOMS: atom_id res chain seq x y z
N MET A 1 2.52 -35.19 7.24
CA MET A 1 2.11 -33.82 6.90
C MET A 1 2.89 -33.39 5.67
N LEU A 2 2.27 -33.31 4.50
CA LEU A 2 2.93 -32.82 3.29
C LEU A 2 2.94 -31.28 3.36
N PHE A 3 4.11 -30.67 3.37
CA PHE A 3 4.23 -29.23 3.17
C PHE A 3 3.77 -28.93 1.74
N VAL A 4 2.65 -28.22 1.60
CA VAL A 4 2.26 -27.64 0.32
C VAL A 4 3.34 -26.63 -0.03
N ASN A 5 4.16 -26.95 -1.03
CA ASN A 5 5.05 -25.98 -1.65
C ASN A 5 4.16 -25.00 -2.43
N VAL A 6 3.80 -23.89 -1.80
CA VAL A 6 3.21 -22.75 -2.51
C VAL A 6 4.32 -22.22 -3.41
N GLN A 7 4.29 -22.61 -4.68
CA GLN A 7 5.11 -21.96 -5.71
C GLN A 7 4.64 -20.51 -5.80
N VAL A 8 5.30 -19.63 -5.07
CA VAL A 8 5.09 -18.18 -5.18
C VAL A 8 5.71 -17.77 -6.51
N VAL A 9 4.86 -17.56 -7.51
CA VAL A 9 5.28 -16.97 -8.77
C VAL A 9 5.64 -15.52 -8.50
N VAL A 10 6.93 -15.20 -8.56
CA VAL A 10 7.39 -13.81 -8.52
C VAL A 10 6.97 -13.16 -9.83
N ALA A 11 6.02 -12.24 -9.75
CA ALA A 11 5.56 -11.45 -10.87
C ALA A 11 5.62 -9.97 -10.49
N ASP A 12 5.97 -9.13 -11.47
CA ASP A 12 5.82 -7.69 -11.31
C ASP A 12 4.32 -7.35 -11.18
N PRO A 13 3.87 -6.70 -10.10
CA PRO A 13 2.48 -6.28 -9.94
C PRO A 13 1.98 -5.41 -11.10
N PHE A 14 2.86 -4.65 -11.75
CA PHE A 14 2.51 -3.84 -12.92
C PHE A 14 2.27 -4.66 -14.17
N ASN A 15 2.58 -5.97 -14.19
CA ASN A 15 2.19 -6.87 -15.27
C ASN A 15 0.72 -7.31 -15.21
N ASN A 16 0.01 -7.00 -14.12
CA ASN A 16 -1.43 -7.25 -14.04
C ASN A 16 -2.18 -6.37 -15.08
N PRO A 17 -2.93 -6.95 -16.03
CA PRO A 17 -3.62 -6.18 -17.07
C PRO A 17 -4.64 -5.19 -16.51
N ILE A 18 -5.25 -5.48 -15.35
CA ILE A 18 -6.19 -4.58 -14.68
C ILE A 18 -5.45 -3.35 -14.16
N ILE A 19 -4.25 -3.54 -13.58
CA ILE A 19 -3.42 -2.44 -13.09
C ILE A 19 -2.93 -1.59 -14.28
N LYS A 20 -2.49 -2.23 -15.37
CA LYS A 20 -2.11 -1.50 -16.60
C LYS A 20 -3.25 -0.65 -17.14
N GLY A 21 -4.46 -1.21 -17.25
CA GLY A 21 -5.65 -0.48 -17.68
C GLY A 21 -5.95 0.71 -16.79
N LEU A 22 -5.97 0.50 -15.47
CA LEU A 22 -6.23 1.56 -14.49
C LEU A 22 -5.26 2.74 -14.61
N TYR A 23 -3.96 2.47 -14.77
CA TYR A 23 -2.97 3.51 -14.98
C TYR A 23 -3.13 4.20 -16.34
N ASN A 24 -3.16 3.43 -17.43
CA ASN A 24 -3.24 3.98 -18.78
C ASN A 24 -4.51 4.81 -19.02
N GLU A 25 -5.65 4.39 -18.47
CA GLU A 25 -6.94 5.02 -18.73
C GLU A 25 -7.26 6.15 -17.74
N TRP A 26 -6.82 6.03 -16.48
CA TRP A 26 -7.24 6.96 -15.44
C TRP A 26 -6.11 7.55 -14.60
N LEU A 27 -5.21 6.75 -14.03
CA LEU A 27 -4.20 7.25 -13.08
C LEU A 27 -2.94 7.84 -13.71
N GLU A 28 -2.84 7.80 -15.04
CA GLU A 28 -1.66 8.18 -15.83
C GLU A 28 -0.49 7.21 -15.58
N GLN A 29 0.53 7.63 -14.84
CA GLN A 29 1.68 6.81 -14.52
C GLN A 29 1.82 6.62 -13.00
N PRO A 30 2.51 5.56 -12.55
CA PRO A 30 2.85 5.39 -11.14
C PRO A 30 3.56 6.63 -10.60
N GLY A 31 3.07 7.17 -9.47
CA GLY A 31 3.63 8.36 -8.84
C GLY A 31 3.26 9.70 -9.49
N SER A 32 2.37 9.73 -10.48
CA SER A 32 1.75 10.98 -10.97
C SER A 32 1.06 11.72 -9.83
N GLU A 33 0.85 13.03 -9.97
CA GLU A 33 0.09 13.81 -8.97
C GLU A 33 -1.34 13.29 -8.83
N LYS A 34 -1.95 12.80 -9.92
CA LYS A 34 -3.25 12.14 -9.88
C LYS A 34 -3.20 10.85 -9.05
N ALA A 35 -2.21 9.99 -9.27
CA ALA A 35 -2.02 8.78 -8.48
C ALA A 35 -1.74 9.06 -7.00
N LYS A 36 -0.93 10.09 -6.69
CA LYS A 36 -0.70 10.54 -5.30
C LYS A 36 -2.00 10.99 -4.64
N ARG A 37 -2.75 11.86 -5.32
CA ARG A 37 -4.00 12.43 -4.79
C ARG A 37 -5.04 11.38 -4.43
N TYR A 38 -5.17 10.32 -5.23
CA TYR A 38 -6.23 9.32 -5.05
C TYR A 38 -5.79 8.08 -4.27
N LEU A 39 -4.50 7.71 -4.29
CA LEU A 39 -4.03 6.47 -3.68
C LEU A 39 -3.18 6.67 -2.42
N HIS A 40 -2.60 7.86 -2.21
CA HIS A 40 -1.68 8.10 -1.10
C HIS A 40 -2.39 8.86 0.02
N THR A 41 -1.91 8.64 1.24
CA THR A 41 -2.33 9.37 2.44
C THR A 41 -1.10 9.80 3.21
N GLU A 42 -1.29 10.71 4.14
CA GLU A 42 -0.22 11.26 4.97
C GLU A 42 -0.32 10.74 6.40
N TYR A 43 0.84 10.44 6.97
CA TYR A 43 0.93 10.11 8.38
C TYR A 43 0.66 11.34 9.23
N HIS A 44 -0.21 11.17 10.22
CA HIS A 44 -0.46 12.18 11.24
C HIS A 44 0.29 11.79 12.51
N PRO A 45 1.21 12.63 13.02
CA PRO A 45 1.96 12.29 14.23
C PRO A 45 1.02 12.17 15.42
N VAL A 46 1.08 11.04 16.13
CA VAL A 46 0.36 10.86 17.39
C VAL A 46 1.17 11.52 18.50
N VAL A 47 0.74 12.69 18.96
CA VAL A 47 1.34 13.35 20.13
C VAL A 47 0.86 12.61 21.38
N LYS A 48 1.71 11.73 21.92
CA LYS A 48 1.44 11.07 23.20
C LYS A 48 1.75 12.06 24.33
N SER A 49 0.72 12.50 25.06
CA SER A 49 0.92 13.18 26.35
C SER A 49 1.64 12.24 27.31
N ILE A 50 2.56 12.76 28.14
CA ILE A 50 3.26 12.00 29.20
C ILE A 50 2.24 11.27 30.12
N THR A 51 1.04 11.85 30.30
CA THR A 51 -0.05 11.23 31.08
C THR A 51 -0.65 9.98 30.43
N SER A 52 -0.59 9.82 29.10
CA SER A 52 -1.09 8.64 28.37
C SER A 52 -0.22 7.39 28.59
N GLN A 53 1.03 7.54 29.05
CA GLN A 53 1.92 6.42 29.33
C GLN A 53 1.67 5.81 30.72
N LEU A 54 1.04 6.55 31.64
CA LEU A 54 0.83 6.11 33.02
C LEU A 54 -0.37 5.15 33.21
N GLN A 55 -1.21 4.97 32.19
CA GLN A 55 -2.40 4.11 32.26
C GLN A 55 -2.20 2.70 31.66
N ASN A 56 -1.00 2.39 31.16
CA ASN A 56 -0.64 1.05 30.71
C ASN A 56 0.13 0.33 31.83
N TRP A 57 -0.60 -0.07 32.87
CA TRP A 57 -0.19 -1.08 33.86
C TRP A 57 -1.38 -2.00 34.14
#